data_AF-A0A4R5LT20-F1
#
_entry.id   AF-A0A4R5LT20-F1
#
_cell.length_a   1.000
_cell.length_b   1.000
_cell.length_c   1.000
_cell.angle_alpha   90.00
_cell.angle_beta   90.00
_cell.angle_gamma   90.00
#
_symmetry.space_group_name_H-M   'P 1'
#
loop_
_entity.id
_entity.type
_entity.pdbx_description
1 polymer ?
#
loop_
_entity_poly.entity_id
_entity_poly.type
_entity_poly.pdbx_seq_one_letter_code
_entity_poly.pdbx_strand_id
1 'polypeptide(L)'
;MEKLTNRQQQVLDIIRHHIDHTGYPPTRADIARELGFKSANAAEEHLKALARKGAIEIIPGASRGIKLPDSAGIPIVGRVAAGNPVLAEENIEDYCDLPPEFFKPRADYFLRVTGDSMIDIGIFDGDLLAVHATPEANNGDVVVARIEDEVTVKRLHKGADKHLLELLPENPDYQPIKVDLREQVFAIEGLSVGVLRRGT
;
A
#
# COMPACT_ATOMS: atom_id res chain seq x y z
N MET A 1 -6.84 13.12 -11.43
CA MET A 1 -7.33 12.11 -12.40
C MET A 1 -8.71 12.50 -12.89
N GLU A 2 -8.94 12.51 -14.21
CA GLU A 2 -10.29 12.73 -14.75
C GLU A 2 -11.23 11.56 -14.42
N LYS A 3 -12.46 11.87 -14.02
CA LYS A 3 -13.46 10.85 -13.63
C LYS A 3 -13.80 9.93 -14.81
N LEU A 4 -13.70 8.62 -14.61
CA LEU A 4 -14.10 7.61 -15.59
C LEU A 4 -15.63 7.47 -15.63
N THR A 5 -16.19 7.21 -16.81
CA THR A 5 -17.60 6.80 -16.91
C THR A 5 -17.75 5.35 -16.46
N ASN A 6 -18.94 4.92 -16.06
CA ASN A 6 -19.19 3.52 -15.66
C ASN A 6 -18.71 2.52 -16.71
N ARG A 7 -18.89 2.86 -18.00
CA ARG A 7 -18.45 2.00 -19.11
C ARG A 7 -16.94 1.98 -19.29
N GLN A 8 -16.26 3.12 -19.09
CA GLN A 8 -14.79 3.19 -19.10
C GLN A 8 -14.19 2.41 -17.92
N GLN A 9 -14.81 2.49 -16.74
CA GLN A 9 -14.40 1.71 -15.57
C GLN A 9 -14.51 0.21 -15.84
N GLN A 10 -15.64 -0.26 -16.39
CA GLN A 10 -15.81 -1.66 -16.77
C GLN A 10 -14.72 -2.15 -17.75
N VAL A 11 -14.33 -1.32 -18.73
CA VAL A 11 -13.24 -1.65 -19.66
C VAL A 11 -11.90 -1.75 -18.92
N LEU A 12 -11.61 -0.82 -18.01
CA LEU A 12 -10.39 -0.82 -17.21
C LEU A 12 -10.29 -2.05 -16.29
N ASP A 13 -11.41 -2.43 -15.68
CA ASP A 13 -11.48 -3.59 -14.77
C ASP A 13 -11.23 -4.90 -15.53
N ILE A 14 -11.75 -5.03 -16.76
CA ILE A 14 -11.46 -6.17 -17.64
C ILE A 14 -9.97 -6.23 -18.00
N ILE A 15 -9.35 -5.09 -18.32
CA ILE A 15 -7.92 -5.04 -18.63
C ILE A 15 -7.10 -5.54 -17.45
N ARG A 16 -7.38 -5.05 -16.24
CA ARG A 16 -6.72 -5.48 -14.99
C ARG A 16 -6.92 -6.97 -14.76
N HIS A 17 -8.16 -7.42 -14.74
CA HIS A 17 -8.52 -8.82 -14.51
C HIS A 17 -7.83 -9.76 -15.51
N HIS A 18 -7.79 -9.40 -16.80
CA HIS A 18 -7.16 -10.24 -17.82
C HIS A 18 -5.64 -10.31 -17.65
N ILE A 19 -4.98 -9.20 -17.31
CA ILE A 19 -3.54 -9.17 -17.00
C ILE A 19 -3.27 -10.06 -15.79
N ASP A 20 -4.04 -9.95 -14.72
CA ASP A 20 -3.85 -10.72 -13.49
C ASP A 20 -4.00 -12.23 -13.71
N HIS A 21 -4.92 -12.65 -14.58
CA HIS A 21 -5.22 -14.08 -14.80
C HIS A 21 -4.38 -14.73 -15.90
N THR A 22 -3.91 -13.96 -16.88
CA THR A 22 -3.22 -14.52 -18.06
C THR A 22 -1.77 -14.07 -18.21
N GLY A 23 -1.36 -13.03 -17.47
CA GLY A 23 -0.04 -12.41 -17.58
C GLY A 23 0.13 -11.47 -18.77
N TYR A 24 -0.91 -11.23 -19.56
CA TYR A 24 -0.87 -10.31 -20.70
C TYR A 24 -2.18 -9.52 -20.85
N PRO A 25 -2.17 -8.35 -21.50
CA PRO A 25 -3.37 -7.55 -21.69
C PRO A 25 -4.32 -8.16 -22.75
N PRO A 26 -5.64 -7.90 -22.64
CA PRO A 26 -6.64 -8.40 -23.58
C PRO A 26 -6.52 -7.70 -24.94
N THR A 27 -7.09 -8.28 -25.99
CA THR A 27 -7.23 -7.60 -27.29
C THR A 27 -8.50 -6.74 -27.33
N ARG A 28 -8.59 -5.85 -28.32
CA ARG A 28 -9.83 -5.07 -28.58
C ARG A 28 -11.04 -5.98 -28.83
N ALA A 29 -10.80 -7.13 -29.47
CA ALA A 29 -11.84 -8.12 -29.75
C ALA A 29 -12.29 -8.86 -28.48
N ASP A 30 -11.37 -9.13 -27.55
CA ASP A 30 -11.70 -9.73 -26.24
C ASP A 30 -12.60 -8.80 -25.43
N ILE A 31 -12.21 -7.53 -25.30
CA ILE A 31 -12.99 -6.51 -24.60
C ILE A 31 -14.38 -6.36 -25.23
N ALA A 32 -14.47 -6.36 -26.56
CA ALA A 32 -15.74 -6.26 -27.26
C ALA A 32 -16.67 -7.45 -27.00
N ARG A 33 -16.12 -8.66 -27.01
CA ARG A 33 -16.86 -9.89 -26.72
C ARG A 33 -17.35 -9.93 -25.28
N GLU A 34 -16.50 -9.57 -24.33
CA GLU A 34 -16.81 -9.64 -22.90
C GLU A 34 -17.83 -8.58 -22.46
N LEU A 35 -17.76 -7.37 -23.01
CA LEU A 35 -18.73 -6.30 -22.72
C LEU A 35 -19.95 -6.29 -23.62
N GLY A 36 -20.03 -7.17 -24.63
CA GLY A 36 -21.13 -7.20 -25.60
C GLY A 36 -21.18 -5.97 -26.51
N PHE A 37 -20.02 -5.44 -26.90
CA PHE A 37 -19.97 -4.37 -27.89
C PHE A 37 -20.28 -4.89 -29.29
N LYS A 38 -20.91 -4.02 -30.12
CA LYS A 38 -21.26 -4.34 -31.50
C LYS A 38 -20.04 -4.57 -32.40
N SER A 39 -18.86 -4.07 -32.02
CA SER A 39 -17.62 -4.22 -32.77
C SER A 39 -16.38 -3.92 -31.92
N ALA A 40 -15.21 -4.35 -32.39
CA ALA A 40 -13.92 -3.99 -31.79
C ALA A 40 -13.65 -2.47 -31.81
N ASN A 41 -14.22 -1.72 -32.77
CA ASN A 41 -14.08 -0.26 -32.81
C ASN A 41 -14.77 0.43 -31.63
N ALA A 42 -15.90 -0.10 -31.15
CA ALA A 42 -16.54 0.45 -29.96
C ALA A 42 -15.66 0.28 -28.70
N ALA A 43 -14.93 -0.83 -28.59
CA ALA A 43 -13.91 -0.99 -27.55
C ALA A 43 -12.76 0.01 -27.71
N GLU A 44 -12.30 0.24 -28.94
CA GLU A 44 -11.22 1.19 -29.26
C GLU A 44 -11.55 2.63 -28.84
N GLU A 45 -12.80 3.08 -28.98
CA GLU A 45 -13.22 4.41 -28.51
C GLU A 45 -13.08 4.56 -26.98
N HIS A 46 -13.46 3.53 -26.23
CA HIS A 46 -13.28 3.50 -24.78
C HIS A 46 -11.80 3.44 -24.39
N LEU A 47 -10.98 2.66 -25.08
CA LEU A 47 -9.53 2.60 -24.85
C LEU A 47 -8.86 3.95 -25.10
N LYS A 48 -9.20 4.62 -26.21
CA LYS A 48 -8.69 5.98 -26.49
C LYS A 48 -9.09 6.97 -25.40
N ALA A 49 -10.32 6.87 -24.90
CA ALA A 49 -10.77 7.71 -23.79
C ALA A 49 -10.01 7.42 -22.49
N LEU A 50 -9.77 6.14 -22.16
CA LEU A 50 -8.94 5.75 -21.02
C LEU A 50 -7.50 6.26 -21.15
N ALA A 51 -6.91 6.17 -22.35
CA ALA A 51 -5.56 6.65 -22.61
C ALA A 51 -5.45 8.17 -22.48
N ARG A 52 -6.41 8.93 -23.01
CA ARG A 52 -6.49 10.39 -22.83
C ARG A 52 -6.58 10.79 -21.35
N LYS A 53 -7.19 9.95 -20.52
CA LYS A 53 -7.34 10.15 -19.08
C LYS A 53 -6.16 9.64 -18.26
N GLY A 54 -5.13 9.09 -18.91
CA GLY A 54 -3.96 8.50 -18.25
C GLY A 54 -4.27 7.23 -17.46
N ALA A 55 -5.39 6.56 -17.75
CA ALA A 55 -5.77 5.32 -17.07
C ALA A 55 -5.15 4.06 -17.70
N ILE A 56 -4.65 4.17 -18.93
CA ILE A 56 -3.89 3.16 -19.69
C ILE A 56 -2.92 3.88 -20.64
N GLU A 57 -1.95 3.14 -21.17
CA GLU A 57 -1.16 3.53 -22.33
C GLU A 57 -1.45 2.58 -23.49
N ILE A 58 -1.52 3.12 -24.72
CA ILE A 58 -1.72 2.32 -25.93
C ILE A 58 -0.42 2.30 -26.71
N ILE A 59 0.12 1.09 -26.95
CA ILE A 59 1.30 0.85 -27.77
C ILE A 59 0.84 0.62 -29.22
N PRO A 60 1.12 1.53 -30.16
CA PRO A 60 0.71 1.38 -31.56
C PRO A 60 1.38 0.15 -32.21
N GLY A 61 0.66 -0.49 -33.14
CA GLY A 61 1.21 -1.61 -33.92
C GLY A 61 1.26 -2.96 -33.20
N ALA A 62 0.97 -3.02 -31.89
CA ALA A 62 0.88 -4.26 -31.13
C ALA A 62 -0.59 -4.73 -30.97
N SER A 63 -0.85 -6.01 -31.30
CA SER A 63 -2.18 -6.63 -31.14
C SER A 63 -2.70 -6.55 -29.70
N ARG A 64 -1.78 -6.67 -28.74
CA ARG A 64 -1.95 -6.55 -27.28
C ARG A 64 -1.25 -5.32 -26.70
N GLY A 65 -1.19 -4.22 -27.48
CA GLY A 65 -0.54 -2.98 -27.07
C GLY A 65 -1.35 -2.15 -26.07
N ILE A 66 -1.69 -2.71 -24.92
CA ILE A 66 -2.36 -2.00 -23.82
C ILE A 66 -1.49 -2.18 -22.58
N LYS A 67 -0.96 -1.09 -22.04
CA LYS A 67 -0.23 -1.09 -20.77
C LYS A 67 -1.10 -0.38 -19.73
N LEU A 68 -1.12 -0.87 -18.50
CA LEU A 68 -1.56 -0.02 -17.39
C LEU A 68 -0.44 1.01 -17.14
N PRO A 69 -0.76 2.27 -16.78
CA PRO A 69 0.26 3.18 -16.30
C PRO A 69 0.91 2.49 -15.11
N ASP A 70 2.23 2.61 -14.97
CA ASP A 70 2.90 2.14 -13.78
C ASP A 70 2.19 2.84 -12.59
N SER A 71 1.46 2.07 -11.75
CA SER A 71 1.01 2.67 -10.49
C SER A 71 2.30 3.08 -9.80
N ALA A 72 2.41 4.35 -9.37
CA ALA A 72 3.67 4.91 -8.87
C ALA A 72 4.41 3.93 -7.93
N GLY A 73 3.66 3.10 -7.23
CA GLY A 73 4.09 1.90 -6.53
C GLY A 73 3.37 1.89 -5.20
N ILE A 74 3.85 1.08 -4.29
CA ILE A 74 3.59 1.30 -2.86
C ILE A 74 4.54 2.45 -2.43
N PRO A 75 4.03 3.57 -1.88
CA PRO A 75 4.88 4.68 -1.45
C PRO A 75 5.81 4.24 -0.31
N ILE A 76 7.06 4.68 -0.37
CA ILE A 76 8.06 4.47 0.67
C ILE A 76 8.13 5.73 1.53
N VAL A 77 7.67 5.60 2.77
CA VAL A 77 7.73 6.61 3.80
C VAL A 77 9.03 6.46 4.57
N GLY A 78 9.80 7.54 4.62
CA GLY A 78 11.03 7.61 5.40
C GLY A 78 10.79 8.20 6.78
N ARG A 79 11.36 9.38 7.00
CA ARG A 79 11.17 10.14 8.23
C ARG A 79 9.79 10.79 8.24
N VAL A 80 9.03 10.55 9.30
CA VAL A 80 7.71 11.19 9.52
C VAL A 80 7.92 12.50 10.28
N ALA A 81 7.50 13.62 9.69
CA ALA A 81 7.51 14.92 10.36
C ALA A 81 6.46 14.99 11.49
N ALA A 82 6.80 15.73 12.55
CA ALA A 82 5.88 16.02 13.65
C ALA A 82 4.62 16.74 13.15
N GLY A 83 3.45 16.43 13.71
CA GLY A 83 2.16 17.01 13.33
C GLY A 83 1.60 16.59 11.96
N ASN A 84 2.36 15.87 11.14
CA ASN A 84 1.94 15.47 9.80
C ASN A 84 1.48 14.01 9.74
N PRO A 85 0.42 13.70 8.96
CA PRO A 85 0.01 12.32 8.68
C PRO A 85 1.18 11.51 8.11
N VAL A 86 1.25 10.20 8.40
CA VAL A 86 2.34 9.33 7.91
C VAL A 86 2.46 9.39 6.38
N LEU A 87 1.33 9.45 5.66
CA LEU A 87 1.25 9.51 4.20
C LEU A 87 1.28 10.93 3.62
N ALA A 88 1.73 11.94 4.36
CA ALA A 88 1.95 13.27 3.79
C ALA A 88 3.02 13.21 2.68
N GLU A 89 2.84 13.97 1.59
CA GLU A 89 3.77 13.97 0.44
C GLU A 89 5.22 14.24 0.83
N GLU A 90 5.43 15.06 1.86
CA GLU A 90 6.75 15.39 2.42
C GLU A 90 7.49 14.21 3.07
N ASN A 91 6.77 13.18 3.51
CA ASN A 91 7.36 12.00 4.13
C ASN A 91 7.67 10.90 3.08
N ILE A 92 7.18 11.04 1.84
CA ILE A 92 7.38 10.07 0.76
C ILE A 92 8.75 10.30 0.12
N GLU A 93 9.63 9.32 0.23
CA GLU A 93 11.00 9.38 -0.32
C GLU A 93 11.07 8.82 -1.74
N ASP A 94 10.29 7.77 -2.00
CA ASP A 94 10.38 6.94 -3.21
C ASP A 94 9.10 6.10 -3.32
N TYR A 95 9.00 5.29 -4.38
CA TYR A 95 7.96 4.29 -4.53
C TYR A 95 8.55 2.92 -4.87
N CYS A 96 7.80 1.86 -4.56
CA CYS A 96 8.18 0.48 -4.85
C CYS A 96 7.19 -0.15 -5.84
N ASP A 97 7.67 -0.61 -6.99
CA ASP A 97 6.89 -1.27 -8.05
C ASP A 97 6.41 -2.69 -7.68
N LEU A 98 6.12 -2.94 -6.41
CA LEU A 98 5.56 -4.20 -5.93
C LEU A 98 4.03 -4.07 -5.86
N PRO A 99 3.25 -5.03 -6.39
CA PRO A 99 1.80 -5.02 -6.23
C PRO A 99 1.39 -5.01 -4.74
N PRO A 100 0.51 -4.10 -4.29
CA PRO A 100 -0.01 -4.05 -2.90
C PRO A 100 -0.56 -5.38 -2.39
N GLU A 101 -1.17 -6.16 -3.29
CA GLU A 101 -1.81 -7.45 -3.03
C GLU A 101 -0.82 -8.59 -2.78
N PHE A 102 0.48 -8.34 -2.92
CA PHE A 102 1.53 -9.26 -2.48
C PHE A 102 1.45 -9.53 -0.97
N PHE A 103 0.93 -8.57 -0.21
CA PHE A 103 0.67 -8.69 1.23
C PHE A 103 -0.81 -8.94 1.53
N LYS A 104 -1.08 -9.58 2.67
CA LYS A 104 -2.45 -9.79 3.17
C LYS A 104 -2.54 -9.44 4.67
N PRO A 105 -3.34 -8.44 5.07
CA PRO A 105 -4.01 -7.42 4.23
C PRO A 105 -3.06 -6.69 3.27
N ARG A 106 -3.60 -6.01 2.25
CA ARG A 106 -2.77 -5.30 1.25
C ARG A 106 -1.90 -4.25 1.94
N ALA A 107 -0.69 -4.02 1.43
CA ALA A 107 0.14 -2.92 1.90
C ALA A 107 -0.27 -1.61 1.26
N ASP A 108 -0.55 -0.58 2.07
CA ASP A 108 -0.88 0.76 1.60
C ASP A 108 0.39 1.64 1.50
N TYR A 109 1.42 1.34 2.30
CA TYR A 109 2.74 1.98 2.23
C TYR A 109 3.85 1.08 2.78
N PHE A 110 5.08 1.44 2.47
CA PHE A 110 6.27 0.96 3.16
C PHE A 110 6.74 2.01 4.15
N LEU A 111 7.10 1.61 5.37
CA LEU A 111 7.80 2.47 6.32
C LEU A 111 9.25 2.02 6.41
N ARG A 112 10.20 2.94 6.22
CA ARG A 112 11.62 2.66 6.45
C ARG A 112 11.88 2.49 7.94
N VAL A 113 12.32 1.32 8.33
CA VAL A 113 12.68 1.02 9.72
C VAL A 113 13.97 1.74 10.07
N THR A 114 13.96 2.42 11.23
CA THR A 114 15.15 3.03 11.82
C THR A 114 15.39 2.40 13.20
N GLY A 115 16.58 1.86 13.42
CA GLY A 115 16.96 1.13 14.62
C GLY A 115 16.61 -0.36 14.59
N ASP A 116 16.90 -1.05 15.70
CA ASP A 116 16.89 -2.52 15.82
C ASP A 116 15.97 -3.01 16.95
N SER A 117 15.02 -2.18 17.41
CA SER A 117 14.11 -2.54 18.50
C SER A 117 13.20 -3.74 18.20
N MET A 118 13.16 -4.21 16.96
CA MET A 118 12.33 -5.33 16.50
C MET A 118 13.17 -6.49 15.90
N ILE A 119 14.46 -6.55 16.24
CA ILE A 119 15.44 -7.44 15.61
C ILE A 119 15.16 -8.93 15.82
N ASP A 120 14.62 -9.33 16.98
CA ASP A 120 14.41 -10.75 17.31
C ASP A 120 13.33 -11.41 16.43
N ILE A 121 12.47 -10.61 15.79
CA ILE A 121 11.47 -11.09 14.83
C ILE A 121 11.88 -10.83 13.37
N GLY A 122 13.14 -10.47 13.14
CA GLY A 122 13.74 -10.35 11.81
C GLY A 122 13.46 -9.02 11.10
N ILE A 123 13.07 -7.98 11.83
CA ILE A 123 12.94 -6.60 11.33
C ILE A 123 14.20 -5.83 11.72
N PHE A 124 14.99 -5.43 10.74
CA PHE A 124 16.30 -4.81 10.93
C PHE A 124 16.30 -3.35 10.49
N ASP A 125 17.29 -2.59 10.96
CA ASP A 125 17.53 -1.22 10.51
C ASP A 125 17.65 -1.16 8.97
N GLY A 126 16.97 -0.19 8.36
CA GLY A 126 16.95 0.01 6.91
C GLY A 126 15.94 -0.85 6.15
N ASP A 127 15.26 -1.81 6.80
CA ASP A 127 14.19 -2.57 6.17
C ASP A 127 13.01 -1.69 5.73
N LEU A 128 12.27 -2.16 4.73
CA LEU A 128 10.98 -1.60 4.36
C LEU A 128 9.86 -2.44 4.98
N LEU A 129 9.26 -1.93 6.04
CA LEU A 129 8.10 -2.54 6.69
C LEU A 129 6.86 -2.31 5.81
N ALA A 130 6.22 -3.37 5.33
CA ALA A 130 4.96 -3.26 4.61
C ALA A 130 3.83 -2.99 5.62
N VAL A 131 3.07 -1.92 5.42
CA VAL A 131 2.05 -1.47 6.37
C VAL A 131 0.69 -1.40 5.69
N HIS A 132 -0.30 -2.04 6.30
CA HIS A 132 -1.70 -1.83 6.00
C HIS A 132 -2.23 -0.69 6.86
N ALA A 133 -2.72 0.39 6.24
CA ALA A 133 -3.20 1.56 6.94
C ALA A 133 -4.57 1.28 7.58
N THR A 134 -4.59 1.14 8.89
CA THR A 134 -5.80 0.86 9.68
C THR A 134 -5.62 1.37 11.12
N PRO A 135 -6.67 1.94 11.73
CA PRO A 135 -6.64 2.29 13.15
C PRO A 135 -6.88 1.08 14.07
N GLU A 136 -7.20 -0.07 13.50
CA GLU A 136 -7.56 -1.28 14.25
C GLU A 136 -6.40 -2.27 14.28
N ALA A 137 -6.02 -2.70 15.48
CA ALA A 137 -5.08 -3.78 15.70
C ALA A 137 -5.46 -4.60 16.94
N ASN A 138 -5.15 -5.89 16.89
CA ASN A 138 -5.35 -6.84 17.97
C ASN A 138 -4.17 -6.84 18.94
N ASN A 139 -4.41 -7.43 20.12
CA ASN A 139 -3.34 -7.66 21.07
C ASN A 139 -2.32 -8.63 20.47
N GLY A 140 -1.04 -8.27 20.53
CA GLY A 140 0.05 -9.05 19.96
C GLY A 140 0.39 -8.68 18.51
N ASP A 141 -0.36 -7.81 17.85
CA ASP A 141 -0.02 -7.35 16.49
C ASP A 141 1.22 -6.44 16.50
N VAL A 142 2.04 -6.51 15.45
CA VAL A 142 3.11 -5.53 15.23
C VAL A 142 2.51 -4.32 14.52
N VAL A 143 2.56 -3.17 15.17
CA VAL A 143 1.89 -1.95 14.70
C VAL A 143 2.88 -0.84 14.44
N VAL A 144 2.53 0.03 13.50
CA VAL A 144 3.05 1.39 13.43
C VAL A 144 2.15 2.23 14.32
N ALA A 145 2.71 2.76 15.40
CA ALA A 145 2.00 3.59 16.36
C ALA A 145 2.60 4.99 16.42
N ARG A 146 1.75 5.98 16.62
CA ARG A 146 2.15 7.35 16.93
C ARG A 146 1.84 7.65 18.38
N ILE A 147 2.83 8.15 19.10
CA ILE A 147 2.70 8.69 20.45
C ILE A 147 3.10 10.15 20.37
N GLU A 148 2.17 11.05 20.66
CA GLU A 148 2.33 12.49 20.40
C GLU A 148 2.73 12.73 18.93
N ASP A 149 3.99 13.10 18.68
CA ASP A 149 4.55 13.33 17.35
C ASP A 149 5.53 12.24 16.88
N GLU A 150 5.85 11.26 17.74
CA GLU A 150 6.84 10.22 17.46
C GLU A 150 6.16 8.96 16.90
N VAL A 151 6.66 8.48 15.75
CA VAL A 151 6.22 7.23 15.12
C VAL A 151 7.18 6.10 15.48
N THR A 152 6.64 4.97 15.95
CA THR A 152 7.43 3.81 16.34
C THR A 152 6.79 2.50 15.84
N VAL A 153 7.63 1.48 15.65
CA VAL A 153 7.21 0.11 15.33
C VAL A 153 7.41 -0.75 16.55
N LYS A 154 6.32 -1.32 17.07
CA LYS A 154 6.33 -2.15 18.30
C LYS A 154 5.22 -3.19 18.26
N ARG A 155 5.33 -4.22 19.10
CA ARG A 155 4.22 -5.14 19.34
C ARG A 155 3.23 -4.50 20.32
N LEU A 156 1.97 -4.42 19.91
CA LEU A 156 0.90 -3.87 20.73
C LEU A 156 0.53 -4.84 21.84
N HIS A 157 0.59 -4.39 23.09
CA HIS A 157 0.08 -5.11 24.24
C HIS A 157 -0.99 -4.28 24.98
N LYS A 158 -2.22 -4.81 25.03
CA LYS A 158 -3.35 -4.22 25.75
C LYS A 158 -3.50 -4.97 27.07
N GLY A 159 -3.27 -4.28 28.19
CA GLY A 159 -3.43 -4.85 29.52
C GLY A 159 -4.89 -5.00 29.95
N ALA A 160 -5.11 -5.34 31.22
CA ALA A 160 -6.45 -5.38 31.81
C ALA A 160 -7.07 -3.98 31.96
N ASP A 161 -6.23 -2.95 32.15
CA ASP A 161 -6.66 -1.56 32.16
C ASP A 161 -6.73 -1.04 30.72
N LYS A 162 -7.93 -0.62 30.30
CA LYS A 162 -8.19 -0.08 28.96
C LYS A 162 -7.49 1.25 28.67
N HIS A 163 -6.99 1.94 29.70
CA HIS A 163 -6.29 3.22 29.55
C HIS A 163 -4.77 3.05 29.46
N LEU A 164 -4.23 1.88 29.78
CA LEU A 164 -2.81 1.59 29.73
C LEU A 164 -2.50 0.63 28.59
N LEU A 165 -1.70 1.11 27.65
CA LEU A 165 -1.13 0.31 26.58
C LEU A 165 0.36 0.14 26.82
N GLU A 166 0.89 -1.02 26.42
CA GLU A 166 2.31 -1.27 26.35
C GLU A 166 2.70 -1.54 24.90
N LEU A 167 3.76 -0.89 24.45
CA LEU A 167 4.37 -1.14 23.16
C LEU A 167 5.69 -1.87 23.40
N LEU A 168 5.68 -3.15 23.09
CA LEU A 168 6.78 -4.06 23.41
C LEU A 168 7.79 -4.08 22.25
N PRO A 169 9.10 -3.89 22.54
CA PRO A 169 10.13 -4.21 21.58
C PRO A 169 10.28 -5.73 21.43
N GLU A 170 10.88 -6.15 20.33
CA GLU A 170 11.40 -7.50 20.10
C GLU A 170 12.93 -7.40 20.08
N ASN A 171 13.47 -6.88 21.18
CA ASN A 171 14.89 -6.73 21.45
C ASN A 171 15.09 -6.54 22.98
N PRO A 172 15.88 -7.39 23.69
CA PRO A 172 16.08 -7.31 25.13
C PRO A 172 16.77 -6.04 25.62
N ASP A 173 17.50 -5.33 24.74
CA ASP A 173 18.19 -4.08 25.07
C ASP A 173 17.23 -2.89 25.21
N TYR A 174 15.96 -3.07 24.82
CA TYR A 174 14.93 -2.05 24.86
C TYR A 174 13.87 -2.37 25.92
N GLN A 175 13.39 -1.32 26.61
CA GLN A 175 12.28 -1.46 27.56
C GLN A 175 10.93 -1.24 26.87
N PRO A 176 9.85 -1.89 27.35
CA PRO A 176 8.49 -1.57 26.96
C PRO A 176 8.15 -0.09 27.12
N ILE A 177 7.52 0.51 26.11
CA ILE A 177 6.98 1.87 26.20
C ILE A 177 5.57 1.78 26.75
N LYS A 178 5.31 2.46 27.87
CA LYS A 178 3.98 2.51 28.50
C LYS A 178 3.28 3.79 28.11
N VAL A 179 2.07 3.66 27.57
CA VAL A 179 1.25 4.78 27.10
C VAL A 179 -0.02 4.84 27.93
N ASP A 180 -0.21 5.95 28.65
CA ASP A 180 -1.48 6.26 29.33
C ASP A 180 -2.34 7.11 28.40
N LEU A 181 -3.43 6.52 27.89
CA LEU A 181 -4.35 7.14 26.95
C LEU A 181 -5.12 8.35 27.52
N ARG A 182 -5.00 8.62 28.83
CA ARG A 182 -5.60 9.81 29.47
C ARG A 182 -4.66 11.02 29.44
N GLU A 183 -3.36 10.77 29.30
CA GLU A 183 -2.33 11.80 29.37
C GLU A 183 -1.65 12.04 28.03
N GLN A 184 -1.52 10.99 27.21
CA GLN A 184 -0.78 11.01 25.95
C GLN A 184 -1.71 10.80 24.75
N VAL A 185 -1.45 11.54 23.67
CA VAL A 185 -2.12 11.32 22.39
C VAL A 185 -1.53 10.07 21.74
N PHE A 186 -2.38 9.12 21.39
CA PHE A 186 -1.98 7.86 20.79
C PHE A 186 -2.84 7.54 19.57
N ALA A 187 -2.20 7.08 18.49
CA ALA A 187 -2.88 6.58 17.32
C ALA A 187 -2.18 5.33 16.76
N ILE A 188 -2.96 4.42 16.19
CA ILE A 188 -2.44 3.33 15.36
C ILE A 188 -2.50 3.84 13.92
N GLU A 189 -1.34 3.88 13.27
CA GLU A 189 -1.17 4.33 11.89
C GLU A 189 -1.29 3.15 10.91
N GLY A 190 -1.04 1.93 11.39
CA GLY A 190 -1.26 0.72 10.61
C GLY A 190 -0.70 -0.55 11.22
N LEU A 191 -1.00 -1.65 10.55
CA LEU A 191 -0.57 -3.00 10.88
C LEU A 191 0.60 -3.41 9.99
N SER A 192 1.65 -3.99 10.58
CA SER A 192 2.71 -4.64 9.80
C SER A 192 2.16 -5.90 9.13
N VAL A 193 2.29 -5.97 7.81
CA VAL A 193 1.80 -7.10 6.98
C VAL A 193 2.93 -7.82 6.25
N GLY A 194 4.18 -7.38 6.44
CA GLY A 194 5.36 -8.00 5.86
C GLY A 194 6.58 -7.10 5.95
N VAL A 195 7.71 -7.61 5.46
CA VAL A 195 8.99 -6.90 5.41
C VAL A 195 9.64 -7.16 4.06
N LEU A 196 10.20 -6.11 3.47
CA LEU A 196 11.03 -6.19 2.28
C LEU A 196 12.43 -5.69 2.63
N ARG A 197 13.43 -6.55 2.44
CA ARG A 197 14.85 -6.19 2.56
C ARG A 197 15.44 -6.11 1.16
N ARG A 198 15.90 -4.93 0.75
CA ARG A 198 16.65 -4.76 -0.50
C ARG A 198 18.05 -5.34 -0.27
N GLY A 199 18.43 -6.33 -1.08
CA GLY A 199 19.80 -6.81 -1.10
C GLY A 199 20.72 -5.71 -1.61
N THR A 200 21.80 -5.47 -0.88
CA THR A 200 22.94 -4.65 -1.32
C THR A 200 23.78 -5.41 -2.33
#